data_AF-A0A5C8A0R7-F1
#
_entry.id   AF-A0A5C8A0R7-F1
#
_cell.length_a   1.000
_cell.length_b   1.000
_cell.length_c   1.000
_cell.angle_alpha   90.00
_cell.angle_beta   90.00
_cell.angle_gamma   90.00
#
_symmetry.space_group_name_H-M   'P 1'
#
loop_
_entity.id
_entity.type
_entity.pdbx_description
1 polymer ?
#
loop_
_entity_poly.entity_id
_entity_poly.type
_entity_poly.pdbx_seq_one_letter_code
_entity_poly.pdbx_strand_id
1 'polypeptide(L)'
;MQIGRTAVRHRSPSNAPSEWQQAALAEFAAKVAEGAPAAGMTSSSTVDVNGESRFRFAQSIPTEAPCLACHGDTVAPPIKAEIDKHYPQDTATGFKEGDLRGMFWVEFPMTPAATPVSQNPPDQRAPIVMSEAQRVSLRLEMRGRMETLQGVMAALASGDWSEVAKRAEEGTRGQHRGVDFRSALPQEWFGMARPMHGEFAAIQHEAEGQKRVDVALQHLAKAGQYCTSCHATFRPVTPNESAVAQQ
;
A
#
# COMPACT_ATOMS: atom_id res chain seq x y z
N MET A 1 19.38 2.78 -6.20
CA MET A 1 18.37 3.64 -5.55
C MET A 1 18.41 3.39 -4.06
N GLN A 2 18.45 4.44 -3.26
CA GLN A 2 18.41 4.40 -1.80
C GLN A 2 17.26 5.29 -1.32
N ILE A 3 16.58 4.85 -0.27
CA ILE A 3 15.46 5.54 0.36
C ILE A 3 15.60 5.42 1.86
N GLY A 4 15.21 6.46 2.59
CA GLY A 4 15.24 6.42 4.04
C GLY A 4 14.58 7.62 4.69
N ARG A 5 14.76 7.71 6.01
CA ARG A 5 14.36 8.85 6.83
C ARG A 5 15.54 9.27 7.70
N THR A 6 15.70 10.56 7.93
CA THR A 6 16.72 11.07 8.87
C THR A 6 16.25 12.33 9.55
N ALA A 7 16.97 12.78 10.57
CA ALA A 7 16.63 13.94 11.39
C ALA A 7 17.89 14.50 12.05
N VAL A 8 17.88 15.79 12.37
CA VAL A 8 18.92 16.43 13.19
C VAL A 8 18.93 15.79 14.59
N ARG A 9 17.74 15.71 15.20
CA ARG A 9 17.48 14.97 16.45
C ARG A 9 17.00 13.55 16.13
N HIS A 10 17.87 12.56 16.32
CA HIS A 10 17.62 11.16 15.95
C HIS A 10 17.67 10.22 17.15
N ARG A 11 16.87 9.14 17.06
CA ARG A 11 16.72 8.13 18.11
C ARG A 11 17.86 7.12 18.10
N SER A 12 18.28 6.70 16.91
CA SER A 12 19.41 5.78 16.70
C SER A 12 20.56 6.52 16.02
N PRO A 13 21.80 6.42 16.52
CA PRO A 13 22.99 6.97 15.87
C PRO A 13 23.17 6.49 14.43
N SER A 14 22.73 5.27 14.12
CA SER A 14 22.77 4.72 12.75
C SER A 14 21.89 5.48 11.76
N ASN A 15 21.02 6.34 12.25
CA ASN A 15 20.11 7.17 11.46
C ASN A 15 20.61 8.62 11.30
N ALA A 16 21.86 8.89 11.69
CA ALA A 16 22.49 10.19 11.51
C ALA A 16 22.55 10.57 10.01
N PRO A 17 22.27 11.83 9.67
CA PRO A 17 22.24 12.28 8.28
C PRO A 17 23.64 12.32 7.66
N SER A 18 23.75 11.96 6.38
CA SER A 18 24.93 12.25 5.55
C SER A 18 25.08 13.76 5.29
N GLU A 19 26.18 14.18 4.69
CA GLU A 19 26.48 15.60 4.43
C GLU A 19 25.36 16.32 3.66
N TRP A 20 24.89 15.75 2.54
CA TRP A 20 23.81 16.37 1.77
C TRP A 20 22.47 16.36 2.52
N GLN A 21 22.26 15.33 3.36
CA GLN A 21 21.05 15.22 4.16
C GLN A 21 21.03 16.26 5.28
N GLN A 22 22.19 16.58 5.86
CA GLN A 22 22.35 17.67 6.82
C GLN A 22 22.04 19.02 6.17
N ALA A 23 22.54 19.26 4.95
CA ALA A 23 22.26 20.49 4.21
C ALA A 23 20.75 20.66 3.93
N ALA A 24 20.07 19.61 3.46
CA ALA A 24 18.62 19.64 3.21
C ALA A 24 17.81 19.87 4.50
N LEU A 25 18.17 19.22 5.61
CA LEU A 25 17.55 19.44 6.92
C LEU A 25 17.76 20.88 7.41
N ALA A 26 18.95 21.44 7.21
CA ALA A 26 19.25 22.83 7.58
C ALA A 26 18.44 23.83 6.74
N GLU A 27 18.26 23.57 5.44
CA GLU A 27 17.41 24.36 4.56
C GLU A 27 15.95 24.38 5.06
N PHE A 28 15.40 23.21 5.40
CA PHE A 28 14.05 23.12 5.97
C PHE A 28 13.95 23.82 7.32
N ALA A 29 14.95 23.67 8.19
CA ALA A 29 14.97 24.32 9.49
C ALA A 29 15.01 25.86 9.38
N ALA A 30 15.77 26.38 8.42
CA ALA A 30 15.83 27.82 8.13
C ALA A 30 14.45 28.36 7.69
N LYS A 31 13.79 27.67 6.74
CA LYS A 31 12.44 28.04 6.29
C LYS A 31 11.41 28.03 7.43
N VAL A 32 11.50 27.04 8.34
CA VAL A 32 10.64 27.00 9.53
C VAL A 32 10.93 28.16 10.47
N ALA A 33 12.21 28.53 10.66
CA ALA A 33 12.59 29.69 11.48
C ALA A 33 12.09 31.02 10.88
N GLU A 34 11.91 31.09 9.56
CA GLU A 34 11.31 32.22 8.84
C GLU A 34 9.77 32.21 8.89
N GLY A 35 9.15 31.22 9.52
CA GLY A 35 7.71 31.13 9.72
C GLY A 35 6.96 30.25 8.71
N ALA A 36 7.67 29.54 7.81
CA ALA A 36 7.03 28.55 6.95
C ALA A 36 6.58 27.32 7.76
N PRO A 37 5.45 26.68 7.40
CA PRO A 37 5.05 25.43 8.04
C PRO A 37 6.07 24.32 7.77
N ALA A 38 6.34 23.47 8.77
CA ALA A 38 7.20 22.30 8.61
C ALA A 38 6.61 21.27 7.62
N ALA A 39 5.30 21.30 7.39
CA ALA A 39 4.60 20.37 6.51
C ALA A 39 4.77 20.73 5.02
N GLY A 40 4.97 19.71 4.19
CA GLY A 40 4.90 19.84 2.72
C GLY A 40 6.12 20.45 2.04
N MET A 41 7.21 20.75 2.76
CA MET A 41 8.44 21.22 2.13
C MET A 41 9.14 20.08 1.38
N THR A 42 9.63 20.39 0.18
CA THR A 42 10.45 19.49 -0.62
C THR A 42 11.70 20.21 -1.13
N SER A 43 12.76 19.44 -1.37
CA SER A 43 13.98 19.89 -2.03
C SER A 43 14.45 18.79 -2.97
N SER A 44 14.93 19.16 -4.15
CA SER A 44 15.50 18.21 -5.11
C SER A 44 16.69 18.80 -5.83
N SER A 45 17.65 17.94 -6.16
CA SER A 45 18.84 18.33 -6.90
C SER A 45 19.39 17.16 -7.71
N THR A 46 20.03 17.48 -8.83
CA THR A 46 20.87 16.54 -9.55
C THR A 46 22.32 16.95 -9.32
N VAL A 47 23.15 16.03 -8.86
CA VAL A 47 24.57 16.26 -8.55
C VAL A 47 25.44 15.20 -9.19
N ASP A 48 26.65 15.54 -9.58
CA ASP A 48 27.63 14.55 -10.00
C ASP A 48 28.41 14.04 -8.78
N VAL A 49 28.35 12.73 -8.52
CA VAL A 49 29.09 12.07 -7.45
C VAL A 49 30.02 11.06 -8.08
N ASN A 50 31.34 11.32 -8.04
CA ASN A 50 32.37 10.45 -8.62
C ASN A 50 32.15 10.12 -10.10
N GLY A 51 31.67 11.10 -10.89
CA GLY A 51 31.41 10.93 -12.33
C GLY A 51 30.08 10.23 -12.65
N GLU A 52 29.25 9.93 -11.65
CA GLU A 52 27.89 9.44 -11.82
C GLU A 52 26.89 10.53 -11.42
N SER A 53 26.06 10.97 -12.36
CA SER A 53 24.97 11.90 -12.06
C SER A 53 23.97 11.21 -11.13
N ARG A 54 23.55 11.87 -10.05
CA ARG A 54 22.62 11.36 -9.05
C ARG A 54 21.54 12.38 -8.76
N PHE A 55 20.29 11.92 -8.77
CA PHE A 55 19.15 12.69 -8.31
C PHE A 55 18.95 12.47 -6.82
N ARG A 56 18.73 13.55 -6.10
CA ARG A 56 18.42 13.60 -4.67
C ARG A 56 17.08 14.27 -4.49
N PHE A 57 16.26 13.71 -3.62
CA PHE A 57 15.00 14.29 -3.19
C PHE A 57 14.89 14.20 -1.68
N ALA A 58 14.36 15.25 -1.06
CA ALA A 58 14.06 15.31 0.36
C ALA A 58 12.67 15.91 0.55
N GLN A 59 11.94 15.37 1.52
CA GLN A 59 10.62 15.87 1.95
C GLN A 59 10.58 15.96 3.46
N SER A 60 10.19 17.12 3.99
CA SER A 60 10.10 17.35 5.43
C SER A 60 9.05 16.45 6.10
N ILE A 61 9.32 16.10 7.35
CA ILE A 61 8.38 15.39 8.24
C ILE A 61 8.02 16.36 9.36
N PRO A 62 6.77 16.87 9.42
CA PRO A 62 6.29 17.58 10.59
C PRO A 62 5.94 16.58 11.71
N THR A 63 5.90 17.05 12.95
CA THR A 63 5.24 16.34 14.05
C THR A 63 3.74 16.62 14.04
N GLU A 64 2.95 15.58 14.31
CA GLU A 64 1.51 15.65 14.56
C GLU A 64 1.21 15.13 15.97
N ALA A 65 -0.01 15.30 16.47
CA ALA A 65 -0.42 14.84 17.80
C ALA A 65 0.04 13.39 18.15
N PRO A 66 -0.10 12.37 17.29
CA PRO A 66 0.39 11.02 17.60
C PRO A 66 1.91 10.91 17.76
N CYS A 67 2.68 11.76 17.07
CA CYS A 67 4.14 11.77 17.18
C CYS A 67 4.61 12.13 18.58
N LEU A 68 3.85 13.00 19.27
CA LEU A 68 4.24 13.58 20.56
C LEU A 68 4.21 12.57 21.71
N ALA A 69 3.53 11.43 21.57
CA ALA A 69 3.55 10.36 22.56
C ALA A 69 4.99 9.87 22.87
N CYS A 70 5.88 9.91 21.86
CA CYS A 70 7.27 9.45 21.98
C CYS A 70 8.31 10.53 21.65
N HIS A 71 7.90 11.63 21.00
CA HIS A 71 8.79 12.72 20.59
C HIS A 71 8.48 14.04 21.31
N GLY A 72 7.42 14.10 22.11
CA GLY A 72 6.99 15.32 22.78
C GLY A 72 7.98 15.88 23.80
N ASP A 73 7.69 17.10 24.26
CA ASP A 73 8.35 17.71 25.43
C ASP A 73 8.16 16.89 26.72
N THR A 74 7.03 16.18 26.83
CA THR A 74 6.73 15.27 27.94
C THR A 74 6.40 13.88 27.40
N VAL A 75 7.22 12.90 27.77
CA VAL A 75 7.02 11.48 27.42
C VAL A 75 6.64 10.72 28.68
N ALA A 76 5.57 9.93 28.61
CA ALA A 76 5.06 9.18 29.76
C ALA A 76 6.13 8.21 30.31
N PRO A 77 6.23 8.02 31.65
CA PRO A 77 7.31 7.22 32.25
C PRO A 77 7.48 5.81 31.67
N PRO A 78 6.41 5.03 31.39
CA PRO A 78 6.56 3.70 30.79
C PRO A 78 7.19 3.74 29.39
N ILE A 79 6.85 4.74 28.57
CA ILE A 79 7.40 4.91 27.22
C ILE A 79 8.85 5.38 27.30
N LYS A 80 9.15 6.33 28.20
CA LYS A 80 10.51 6.83 28.41
C LYS A 80 11.46 5.73 28.85
N ALA A 81 11.01 4.83 29.74
CA ALA A 81 11.82 3.69 30.19
C ALA A 81 12.18 2.75 29.04
N GLU A 82 11.24 2.42 28.14
CA GLU A 82 11.53 1.60 26.96
C GLU A 82 12.44 2.33 25.95
N ILE A 83 12.25 3.65 25.77
CA ILE A 83 13.14 4.45 24.94
C ILE A 83 14.57 4.40 25.48
N ASP A 84 14.78 4.63 26.78
CA ASP A 84 16.13 4.66 27.37
C ASP A 84 16.83 3.30 27.30
N LYS A 85 16.06 2.23 27.50
CA LYS A 85 16.55 0.85 27.40
C LYS A 85 17.01 0.49 25.98
N HIS A 86 16.25 0.88 24.97
CA HIS A 86 16.52 0.52 23.58
C HIS A 86 17.40 1.54 22.84
N TYR A 87 17.40 2.78 23.29
CA TYR A 87 18.04 3.93 22.63
C TYR A 87 18.73 4.83 23.68
N PRO A 88 19.82 4.36 24.31
CA PRO A 88 20.51 5.11 25.37
C PRO A 88 21.15 6.43 24.89
N GLN A 89 21.25 6.64 23.57
CA GLN A 89 21.76 7.85 22.93
C GLN A 89 20.65 8.64 22.23
N ASP A 90 19.38 8.41 22.61
CA ASP A 90 18.25 9.11 22.02
C ASP A 90 18.34 10.62 22.24
N THR A 91 18.18 11.37 21.15
CA THR A 91 18.04 12.84 21.16
C THR A 91 16.71 13.30 20.59
N ALA A 92 15.83 12.38 20.21
CA ALA A 92 14.58 12.66 19.51
C ALA A 92 13.40 12.90 20.48
N THR A 93 13.54 13.83 21.42
CA THR A 93 12.45 14.30 22.28
C THR A 93 12.46 15.83 22.33
N GLY A 94 11.44 16.44 22.94
CA GLY A 94 11.35 17.89 23.01
C GLY A 94 10.74 18.53 21.76
N PHE A 95 9.82 17.83 21.09
CA PHE A 95 9.07 18.37 19.96
C PHE A 95 7.68 18.85 20.40
N LYS A 96 7.17 19.87 19.72
CA LYS A 96 5.79 20.32 19.75
C LYS A 96 5.08 19.93 18.46
N GLU A 97 3.77 20.05 18.42
CA GLU A 97 3.00 19.82 17.19
C GLU A 97 3.38 20.86 16.12
N GLY A 98 3.61 20.41 14.89
CA GLY A 98 4.04 21.24 13.78
C GLY A 98 5.55 21.49 13.68
N ASP A 99 6.36 21.02 14.63
CA ASP A 99 7.82 21.09 14.54
C ASP A 99 8.37 20.24 13.40
N LEU A 100 9.54 20.61 12.88
CA LEU A 100 10.28 19.79 11.92
C LEU A 100 10.90 18.57 12.62
N ARG A 101 10.27 17.40 12.48
CA ARG A 101 10.75 16.13 13.04
C ARG A 101 11.97 15.58 12.30
N GLY A 102 12.05 15.79 10.99
CA GLY A 102 13.10 15.23 10.14
C GLY A 102 12.71 15.31 8.67
N MET A 103 13.20 14.37 7.86
CA MET A 103 12.84 14.27 6.46
C MET A 103 12.83 12.82 5.95
N PHE A 104 12.00 12.54 4.96
CA PHE A 104 12.18 11.42 4.05
C PHE A 104 13.14 11.81 2.93
N TRP A 105 13.91 10.86 2.43
CA TRP A 105 14.88 11.12 1.38
C TRP A 105 15.00 9.96 0.39
N VAL A 106 15.33 10.30 -0.85
CA VAL A 106 15.64 9.37 -1.93
C VAL A 106 16.89 9.83 -2.66
N GLU A 107 17.78 8.90 -3.00
CA GLU A 107 18.92 9.12 -3.89
C GLU A 107 19.02 7.99 -4.93
N PHE A 108 19.15 8.33 -6.21
CA PHE A 108 19.40 7.34 -7.27
C PHE A 108 20.23 7.92 -8.42
N PRO A 109 20.99 7.07 -9.13
CA PRO A 109 21.73 7.52 -10.29
C PRO A 109 20.81 7.93 -11.44
N MET A 110 21.14 9.06 -12.05
CA MET A 110 20.56 9.58 -13.28
C MET A 110 21.41 9.08 -14.44
N THR A 111 21.00 7.98 -15.07
CA THR A 111 21.65 7.53 -16.30
C THR A 111 21.33 8.53 -17.43
N PRO A 112 22.32 9.01 -18.21
CA PRO A 112 22.05 9.91 -19.33
C PRO A 112 21.10 9.25 -20.34
N ALA A 113 20.02 9.96 -20.66
CA ALA A 113 18.97 9.59 -21.61
C ALA A 113 18.09 8.39 -21.23
N ALA A 114 17.24 8.59 -20.23
CA ALA A 114 15.93 7.92 -20.24
C ALA A 114 14.99 8.72 -21.18
N THR A 115 14.82 8.23 -22.41
CA THR A 115 13.58 8.38 -23.20
C THR A 115 12.39 8.28 -22.25
N PRO A 116 11.30 9.07 -22.38
CA PRO A 116 10.17 9.04 -21.45
C PRO A 116 9.75 7.58 -21.23
N VAL A 117 10.09 7.08 -20.05
CA VAL A 117 9.84 5.69 -19.67
C VAL A 117 8.34 5.58 -19.56
N SER A 118 7.73 4.78 -20.44
CA SER A 118 6.42 4.17 -20.17
C SER A 118 6.47 3.66 -18.74
N GLN A 119 5.69 4.28 -17.86
CA GLN A 119 5.94 4.35 -16.41
C GLN A 119 5.77 3.03 -15.62
N ASN A 120 5.85 1.87 -16.26
CA ASN A 120 5.93 0.60 -15.58
C ASN A 120 6.85 -0.33 -16.38
N PRO A 121 7.65 -1.20 -15.73
CA PRO A 121 8.21 -2.35 -16.44
C PRO A 121 7.07 -3.05 -17.21
N PRO A 122 7.35 -3.62 -18.41
CA PRO A 122 6.31 -4.24 -19.22
C PRO A 122 5.48 -5.18 -18.36
N ASP A 123 4.17 -4.95 -18.32
CA ASP A 123 3.26 -5.73 -17.51
C ASP A 123 3.25 -7.18 -18.01
N GLN A 124 3.96 -8.05 -17.27
CA GLN A 124 4.21 -9.44 -17.66
C GLN A 124 2.96 -10.34 -17.51
N ARG A 125 1.86 -9.79 -17.01
CA ARG A 125 0.60 -10.52 -16.84
C ARG A 125 0.00 -10.87 -18.20
N ALA A 126 -0.61 -12.04 -18.27
CA ALA A 126 -1.31 -12.52 -19.45
C ALA A 126 -2.47 -11.59 -19.81
N PRO A 127 -2.50 -11.01 -21.02
CA PRO A 127 -3.58 -10.15 -21.44
C PRO A 127 -4.87 -10.95 -21.65
N ILE A 128 -5.98 -10.44 -21.13
CA ILE A 128 -7.33 -10.93 -21.45
C ILE A 128 -7.99 -9.85 -22.30
N VAL A 129 -8.07 -10.11 -23.60
CA VAL A 129 -8.67 -9.17 -24.55
C VAL A 129 -10.18 -9.19 -24.40
N MET A 130 -10.76 -8.03 -24.08
CA MET A 130 -12.20 -7.86 -23.93
C MET A 130 -12.61 -6.43 -24.31
N SER A 131 -13.88 -6.24 -24.63
CA SER A 131 -14.42 -4.89 -24.86
C SER A 131 -14.38 -4.04 -23.58
N GLU A 132 -14.42 -2.71 -23.73
CA GLU A 132 -14.44 -1.81 -22.57
C GLU A 132 -15.65 -2.06 -21.67
N ALA A 133 -16.83 -2.32 -22.26
CA ALA A 133 -18.03 -2.68 -21.52
C ALA A 133 -17.86 -3.97 -20.69
N GLN A 134 -17.25 -5.00 -21.28
CA GLN A 134 -16.95 -6.25 -20.58
C GLN A 134 -15.96 -6.03 -19.43
N ARG A 135 -14.96 -5.17 -19.63
CA ARG A 135 -13.99 -4.84 -18.56
C ARG A 135 -14.64 -4.10 -17.41
N VAL A 136 -15.51 -3.14 -17.71
CA VAL A 136 -16.28 -2.43 -16.69
C VAL A 136 -17.13 -3.42 -15.89
N SER A 137 -17.85 -4.33 -16.56
CA SER A 137 -18.64 -5.36 -15.89
C SER A 137 -17.80 -6.31 -15.04
N LEU A 138 -16.63 -6.76 -15.52
CA LEU A 138 -15.69 -7.56 -14.75
C LEU A 138 -15.22 -6.83 -13.48
N ARG A 139 -14.83 -5.55 -13.59
CA ARG A 139 -14.38 -4.75 -12.44
C ARG A 139 -15.51 -4.50 -11.43
N LEU A 140 -16.75 -4.34 -11.89
CA LEU A 140 -17.92 -4.22 -11.01
C LEU A 140 -18.13 -5.51 -10.21
N GLU A 141 -18.05 -6.68 -10.85
CA GLU A 141 -18.10 -7.97 -10.14
C GLU A 141 -16.97 -8.12 -9.12
N MET A 142 -15.74 -7.74 -9.50
CA MET A 142 -14.58 -7.78 -8.59
C MET A 142 -14.78 -6.88 -7.37
N ARG A 143 -15.30 -5.66 -7.56
CA ARG A 143 -15.63 -4.74 -6.45
C ARG A 143 -16.67 -5.35 -5.53
N GLY A 144 -17.75 -5.89 -6.10
CA GLY A 144 -18.80 -6.54 -5.33
C GLY A 144 -18.27 -7.70 -4.48
N ARG A 145 -17.30 -8.46 -4.98
CA ARG A 145 -16.64 -9.54 -4.21
C ARG A 145 -15.78 -9.02 -3.07
N MET A 146 -15.09 -7.89 -3.26
CA MET A 146 -14.35 -7.25 -2.18
C MET A 146 -15.28 -6.74 -1.08
N GLU A 147 -16.44 -6.19 -1.46
CA GLU A 147 -17.49 -5.80 -0.52
C GLU A 147 -18.03 -7.01 0.24
N THR A 148 -18.22 -8.16 -0.43
CA THR A 148 -18.57 -9.42 0.23
C THR A 148 -17.53 -9.85 1.26
N LEU A 149 -16.23 -9.85 0.91
CA LEU A 149 -15.15 -10.21 1.85
C LEU A 149 -15.18 -9.32 3.10
N GLN A 150 -15.32 -8.00 2.91
CA GLN A 150 -15.41 -7.03 4.00
C GLN A 150 -16.67 -7.25 4.85
N GLY A 151 -17.82 -7.50 4.22
CA GLY A 151 -19.08 -7.79 4.89
C GLY A 151 -19.02 -9.06 5.74
N VAL A 152 -18.43 -10.14 5.21
CA VAL A 152 -18.21 -11.38 5.97
C VAL A 152 -17.30 -11.13 7.18
N MET A 153 -16.20 -10.39 7.04
CA MET A 153 -15.32 -10.05 8.17
C MET A 153 -16.06 -9.28 9.26
N ALA A 154 -16.84 -8.27 8.87
CA ALA A 154 -17.60 -7.46 9.81
C ALA A 154 -18.66 -8.30 10.55
N ALA A 155 -19.38 -9.17 9.83
CA ALA A 155 -20.40 -10.04 10.40
C ALA A 155 -19.79 -11.11 11.33
N LEU A 156 -18.61 -11.66 10.99
CA LEU A 156 -17.86 -12.55 11.88
C LEU A 156 -17.44 -11.83 13.17
N ALA A 157 -16.98 -10.58 13.06
CA ALA A 157 -16.58 -9.78 14.22
C ALA A 157 -17.74 -9.45 15.17
N SER A 158 -18.96 -9.29 14.63
CA SER A 158 -20.18 -9.09 15.43
C SER A 158 -20.87 -10.40 15.85
N GLY A 159 -20.39 -11.56 15.40
CA GLY A 159 -21.02 -12.86 15.64
C GLY A 159 -22.36 -13.07 14.92
N ASP A 160 -22.67 -12.25 13.90
CA ASP A 160 -23.90 -12.33 13.13
C ASP A 160 -23.80 -13.38 12.01
N TRP A 161 -24.00 -14.64 12.39
CA TRP A 161 -23.92 -15.77 11.46
C TRP A 161 -24.99 -15.76 10.36
N SER A 162 -26.13 -15.10 10.58
CA SER A 162 -27.16 -14.94 9.54
C SER A 162 -26.65 -14.03 8.43
N GLU A 163 -26.02 -12.91 8.80
CA GLU A 163 -25.41 -12.01 7.83
C GLU A 163 -24.16 -12.65 7.18
N VAL A 164 -23.36 -13.44 7.91
CA VAL A 164 -22.26 -14.23 7.31
C VAL A 164 -22.77 -15.14 6.19
N ALA A 165 -23.82 -15.92 6.45
CA ALA A 165 -24.38 -16.86 5.47
C ALA A 165 -24.88 -16.12 4.23
N LYS A 166 -25.66 -15.05 4.40
CA LYS A 166 -26.18 -14.23 3.32
C LYS A 166 -25.07 -13.63 2.45
N ARG A 167 -24.04 -13.04 3.06
CA ARG A 167 -22.91 -12.44 2.34
C ARG A 167 -22.12 -13.51 1.59
N ALA A 168 -21.88 -14.67 2.20
CA ALA A 168 -21.16 -15.77 1.59
C ALA A 168 -21.92 -16.38 0.39
N GLU A 169 -23.25 -16.44 0.45
CA GLU A 169 -24.11 -16.85 -0.67
C GLU A 169 -23.97 -15.89 -1.87
N GLU A 170 -24.00 -14.57 -1.61
CA GLU A 170 -23.76 -13.53 -2.64
C GLU A 170 -22.37 -13.70 -3.29
N GLY A 171 -21.34 -14.01 -2.49
CA GLY A 171 -19.98 -14.30 -2.97
C GLY A 171 -19.89 -15.54 -3.85
N THR A 172 -20.73 -16.55 -3.62
CA THR A 172 -20.77 -17.77 -4.41
C THR A 172 -21.40 -17.55 -5.78
N ARG A 173 -22.55 -16.87 -5.82
CA ARG A 173 -23.30 -16.64 -7.07
C ARG A 173 -22.66 -15.56 -7.93
N GLY A 174 -22.09 -14.52 -7.33
CA GLY A 174 -21.71 -13.29 -8.03
C GLY A 174 -22.93 -12.41 -8.29
N GLN A 175 -22.68 -11.14 -8.64
CA GLN A 175 -23.73 -10.13 -8.74
C GLN A 175 -24.33 -10.03 -10.15
N HIS A 176 -23.69 -10.67 -11.14
CA HIS A 176 -24.05 -10.69 -12.55
C HIS A 176 -24.43 -9.30 -13.13
N ARG A 177 -23.68 -8.25 -12.78
CA ARG A 177 -23.96 -6.87 -13.21
C ARG A 177 -23.34 -6.53 -14.56
N GLY A 178 -24.17 -5.98 -15.46
CA GLY A 178 -23.74 -5.43 -16.76
C GLY A 178 -23.74 -6.47 -17.89
N VAL A 179 -22.78 -6.36 -18.82
CA VAL A 179 -22.71 -7.24 -20.01
C VAL A 179 -21.98 -8.54 -19.69
N ASP A 180 -22.26 -9.60 -20.47
CA ASP A 180 -21.50 -10.84 -20.31
C ASP A 180 -20.04 -10.67 -20.76
N PHE A 181 -19.14 -10.84 -19.79
CA PHE A 181 -17.69 -10.86 -20.02
C PHE A 181 -17.11 -12.27 -19.94
N ARG A 182 -17.89 -13.28 -19.53
CA ARG A 182 -17.37 -14.64 -19.28
C ARG A 182 -16.92 -15.33 -20.57
N SER A 183 -17.58 -15.01 -21.68
CA SER A 183 -17.19 -15.42 -23.03
C SER A 183 -15.78 -14.95 -23.44
N ALA A 184 -15.24 -13.90 -22.81
CA ALA A 184 -13.89 -13.39 -23.09
C ALA A 184 -12.82 -13.97 -22.13
N LEU A 185 -13.19 -14.75 -21.12
CA LEU A 185 -12.25 -15.26 -20.12
C LEU A 185 -11.57 -16.56 -20.58
N PRO A 186 -10.26 -16.71 -20.38
CA PRO A 186 -9.54 -17.93 -20.73
C PRO A 186 -9.89 -19.07 -19.76
N GLN A 187 -9.63 -20.33 -20.16
CA GLN A 187 -9.95 -21.50 -19.32
C GLN A 187 -9.18 -21.48 -17.99
N GLU A 188 -7.93 -21.03 -18.01
CA GLU A 188 -7.04 -20.90 -16.86
C GLU A 188 -7.62 -19.95 -15.79
N TRP A 189 -8.36 -18.91 -16.21
CA TRP A 189 -9.05 -18.00 -15.30
C TRP A 189 -10.05 -18.75 -14.43
N PHE A 190 -10.83 -19.66 -15.03
CA PHE A 190 -11.81 -20.46 -14.29
C PHE A 190 -11.16 -21.45 -13.32
N GLY A 191 -9.90 -21.83 -13.55
CA GLY A 191 -9.08 -22.57 -12.61
C GLY A 191 -8.83 -21.84 -11.29
N MET A 192 -8.91 -20.51 -11.28
CA MET A 192 -8.82 -19.70 -10.04
C MET A 192 -10.19 -19.24 -9.54
N ALA A 193 -11.08 -18.83 -10.45
CA ALA A 193 -12.38 -18.29 -10.07
C ALA A 193 -13.31 -19.34 -9.42
N ARG A 194 -13.31 -20.58 -9.91
CA ARG A 194 -14.18 -21.64 -9.37
C ARG A 194 -13.79 -22.03 -7.94
N PRO A 195 -12.51 -22.32 -7.61
CA PRO A 195 -12.11 -22.55 -6.22
C PRO A 195 -12.42 -21.37 -5.30
N MET A 196 -12.21 -20.13 -5.75
CA MET A 196 -12.59 -18.95 -4.98
C MET A 196 -14.09 -18.93 -4.63
N HIS A 197 -14.98 -19.26 -5.57
CA HIS A 197 -16.42 -19.39 -5.27
C HIS A 197 -16.68 -20.55 -4.29
N GLY A 198 -15.92 -21.64 -4.39
CA GLY A 198 -15.97 -22.75 -3.44
C GLY A 198 -15.62 -22.34 -2.01
N GLU A 199 -14.66 -21.42 -1.83
CA GLU A 199 -14.33 -20.89 -0.51
C GLU A 199 -15.48 -20.07 0.09
N PHE A 200 -16.18 -19.26 -0.71
CA PHE A 200 -17.40 -18.58 -0.26
C PHE A 200 -18.52 -19.56 0.11
N ALA A 201 -18.72 -20.61 -0.70
CA ALA A 201 -19.69 -21.66 -0.38
C ALA A 201 -19.33 -22.40 0.94
N ALA A 202 -18.04 -22.59 1.21
CA ALA A 202 -17.57 -23.18 2.46
C ALA A 202 -17.83 -22.27 3.67
N ILE A 203 -17.65 -20.95 3.53
CA ILE A 203 -18.02 -19.98 4.57
C ILE A 203 -19.53 -20.04 4.84
N GLN A 204 -20.36 -20.09 3.79
CA GLN A 204 -21.79 -20.23 3.93
C GLN A 204 -22.15 -21.51 4.71
N HIS A 205 -21.57 -22.64 4.32
CA HIS A 205 -21.78 -23.92 5.00
C HIS A 205 -21.37 -23.87 6.49
N GLU A 206 -20.25 -23.23 6.81
CA GLU A 206 -19.81 -23.05 8.19
C GLU A 206 -20.80 -22.19 8.98
N ALA A 207 -21.34 -21.13 8.37
CA ALA A 207 -22.32 -20.23 8.99
C ALA A 207 -23.69 -20.88 9.24
N GLU A 208 -24.10 -21.78 8.37
CA GLU A 208 -25.35 -22.56 8.51
C GLU A 208 -25.18 -23.76 9.47
N GLY A 209 -23.95 -24.23 9.65
CA GLY A 209 -23.60 -25.39 10.46
C GLY A 209 -22.98 -25.04 11.81
N GLN A 210 -21.68 -25.33 11.94
CA GLN A 210 -20.96 -25.36 13.21
C GLN A 210 -20.55 -23.97 13.73
N LYS A 211 -20.57 -22.94 12.87
CA LYS A 211 -20.35 -21.53 13.25
C LYS A 211 -19.00 -21.32 13.96
N ARG A 212 -17.94 -21.96 13.45
CA ARG A 212 -16.57 -21.82 13.96
C ARG A 212 -15.88 -20.67 13.25
N VAL A 213 -15.54 -19.64 14.03
CA VAL A 213 -14.93 -18.39 13.52
C VAL A 213 -13.58 -18.66 12.86
N ASP A 214 -12.75 -19.51 13.45
CA ASP A 214 -11.42 -19.87 12.92
C ASP A 214 -11.50 -20.55 11.55
N VAL A 215 -12.47 -21.46 11.37
CA VAL A 215 -12.69 -22.14 10.08
C VAL A 215 -13.22 -21.16 9.02
N ALA A 216 -14.19 -20.32 9.38
CA ALA A 216 -14.70 -19.30 8.47
C ALA A 216 -13.60 -18.30 8.04
N LEU A 217 -12.73 -17.88 8.97
CA LEU A 217 -11.59 -17.00 8.67
C LEU A 217 -10.55 -17.68 7.76
N GLN A 218 -10.31 -18.99 7.89
CA GLN A 218 -9.41 -19.72 6.98
C GLN A 218 -9.94 -19.72 5.55
N HIS A 219 -11.22 -20.02 5.35
CA HIS A 219 -11.85 -19.96 4.02
C HIS A 219 -11.84 -18.54 3.45
N LEU A 220 -12.10 -17.53 4.28
CA LEU A 220 -12.03 -16.14 3.90
C LEU A 220 -10.62 -15.72 3.44
N ALA A 221 -9.58 -16.15 4.18
CA ALA A 221 -8.20 -15.90 3.80
C ALA A 221 -7.84 -16.55 2.46
N LYS A 222 -8.25 -17.80 2.23
CA LYS A 222 -8.07 -18.51 0.96
C LYS A 222 -8.78 -17.80 -0.19
N ALA A 223 -10.03 -17.34 0.01
CA ALA A 223 -10.75 -16.56 -0.98
C ALA A 223 -9.96 -15.29 -1.38
N GLY A 224 -9.38 -14.58 -0.40
CA GLY A 224 -8.51 -13.43 -0.66
C GLY A 224 -7.22 -13.75 -1.42
N GLN A 225 -6.61 -14.91 -1.18
CA GLN A 225 -5.41 -15.36 -1.91
C GLN A 225 -5.68 -15.58 -3.41
N TYR A 226 -6.88 -15.99 -3.79
CA TYR A 226 -7.25 -16.10 -5.20
C TYR A 226 -7.33 -14.73 -5.88
N CYS A 227 -7.74 -13.68 -5.18
CA CYS A 227 -7.74 -12.31 -5.72
C CYS A 227 -6.32 -11.85 -6.07
N THR A 228 -5.36 -12.06 -5.16
CA THR A 228 -3.96 -11.65 -5.39
C THR A 228 -3.31 -12.48 -6.48
N SER A 229 -3.53 -13.80 -6.49
CA SER A 229 -2.98 -14.72 -7.50
C SER A 229 -3.49 -14.39 -8.91
N CYS A 230 -4.80 -14.10 -9.02
CA CYS A 230 -5.40 -13.68 -10.27
C CYS A 230 -4.84 -12.34 -10.76
N HIS A 231 -4.73 -11.34 -9.88
CA HIS A 231 -4.17 -10.03 -10.22
C HIS A 231 -2.67 -10.04 -10.55
N ALA A 232 -1.94 -11.06 -10.08
CA ALA A 232 -0.55 -11.31 -10.44
C ALA A 232 -0.40 -12.06 -11.78
N THR A 233 -1.47 -12.71 -12.26
CA THR A 233 -1.43 -13.56 -13.46
C THR A 233 -2.01 -12.85 -14.68
N PHE A 234 -3.09 -12.10 -14.52
CA PHE A 234 -3.91 -11.63 -15.62
C PHE A 234 -4.08 -10.11 -15.63
N ARG A 235 -4.20 -9.55 -16.84
CA ARG A 235 -4.54 -8.14 -17.06
C ARG A 235 -5.64 -8.02 -18.13
N PRO A 236 -6.84 -7.54 -17.79
CA PRO A 236 -7.85 -7.21 -18.79
C PRO A 236 -7.41 -6.02 -19.67
N VAL A 237 -7.45 -6.18 -20.99
CA VAL A 237 -7.01 -5.16 -21.97
C VAL A 237 -7.99 -5.04 -23.14
N THR A 238 -7.95 -3.92 -23.86
CA THR A 238 -8.86 -3.65 -24.99
C THR A 238 -8.16 -4.18 -26.23
N PRO A 239 -8.87 -4.41 -27.33
CA PRO A 239 -8.23 -4.66 -28.61
C PRO A 239 -7.14 -3.61 -28.94
N ASN A 240 -7.41 -2.33 -28.68
CA ASN A 240 -6.45 -1.24 -28.92
C ASN A 240 -5.21 -1.33 -28.00
N GLU A 241 -5.39 -1.56 -26.70
CA GLU A 241 -4.29 -1.72 -25.74
C GLU A 241 -3.46 -2.99 -26.01
N SER A 242 -4.09 -4.05 -26.52
CA SER A 242 -3.40 -5.28 -26.91
C SER A 242 -2.56 -5.10 -28.17
N ALA A 243 -3.03 -4.33 -29.14
CA ALA A 243 -2.31 -4.08 -30.41
C ALA A 243 -1.05 -3.23 -30.21
N VAL A 244 -1.08 -2.30 -29.24
CA VAL A 244 0.08 -1.47 -28.87
C VAL A 244 1.13 -2.28 -28.09
N ALA A 245 0.74 -3.32 -27.36
CA ALA A 245 1.67 -4.15 -26.58
C ALA A 245 2.42 -5.23 -27.39
N GLN A 246 2.07 -5.42 -28.68
CA GLN A 246 2.68 -6.40 -29.59
C GLN A 246 3.65 -5.76 -30.61
N GLN A 247 3.81 -4.43 -30.56
CA GLN A 247 4.76 -3.65 -31.38
C GLN A 247 5.95 -3.23 -30.52
#